data_AF-A0A4Y9N8B5-F1
#
_entry.id   AF-A0A4Y9N8B5-F1
#
_cell.length_a   1.000
_cell.length_b   1.000
_cell.length_c   1.000
_cell.angle_alpha   90.00
_cell.angle_beta   90.00
_cell.angle_gamma   90.00
#
_symmetry.space_group_name_H-M   'P 1'
#
loop_
_entity.id
_entity.type
_entity.pdbx_description
1 polymer ?
#
loop_
_entity_poly.entity_id
_entity_poly.type
_entity_poly.pdbx_seq_one_letter_code
_entity_poly.pdbx_strand_id
1 'polypeptide(L)' 'MAKRNPKHEHLVEPTWGQNDEGGAPVTEFLAESAGPLSPFGEDHEFPLPPSRLRYAHPTDKPNRAGVMAGE' A
#
# COMPACT_ATOMS: atom_id res chain seq x y z
N MET A 1 23.20 -11.43 17.19
CA MET A 1 21.81 -11.97 17.19
C MET A 1 21.58 -12.75 18.48
N ALA A 2 20.55 -12.41 19.27
CA ALA A 2 20.21 -13.16 20.48
C ALA A 2 19.60 -14.53 20.10
N LYS A 3 19.98 -15.60 20.81
CA LYS A 3 19.41 -16.95 20.58
C LYS A 3 17.92 -16.98 20.94
N ARG A 4 17.11 -17.60 20.08
CA ARG A 4 15.67 -17.83 20.31
C ARG A 4 15.45 -18.63 21.61
N ASN A 5 14.63 -18.11 22.51
CA ASN A 5 14.29 -18.75 23.79
C ASN A 5 12.97 -19.53 23.65
N PRO A 6 12.96 -20.87 23.86
CA PRO A 6 11.75 -21.69 23.71
C PRO A 6 10.62 -21.27 24.67
N LYS A 7 10.94 -20.65 25.81
CA LYS A 7 9.92 -20.16 26.75
C LYS A 7 9.06 -19.04 26.18
N HIS A 8 9.52 -18.31 25.15
CA HIS A 8 8.83 -17.16 24.58
C HIS A 8 8.11 -17.49 23.26
N GLU A 9 7.99 -18.77 22.90
CA GLU A 9 7.38 -19.20 21.64
C GLU A 9 5.93 -18.72 21.49
N HIS A 10 5.16 -18.69 22.58
CA HIS A 10 3.80 -18.18 22.63
C HIS A 10 3.66 -16.66 22.42
N LEU A 11 4.77 -15.90 22.49
CA LEU A 11 4.80 -14.46 22.22
C LEU A 11 5.07 -14.14 20.76
N VAL A 12 5.43 -15.15 19.96
CA VAL A 12 5.67 -14.99 18.52
C VAL A 12 4.36 -15.23 17.81
N GLU A 13 3.89 -14.23 17.08
CA GLU A 13 2.70 -14.36 16.25
C GLU A 13 2.98 -15.40 15.14
N PRO A 14 2.23 -16.51 15.06
CA PRO A 14 2.55 -17.66 14.21
C PRO A 14 2.27 -17.43 12.71
N THR A 15 1.49 -16.40 12.35
CA THR A 15 1.25 -16.03 10.94
C THR A 15 2.34 -15.13 10.37
N TRP A 16 3.23 -14.60 11.21
CA TRP A 16 4.36 -13.82 10.75
C TRP A 16 5.39 -14.73 10.07
N GLY A 17 5.66 -14.46 8.80
CA GLY A 17 6.65 -15.22 8.02
C GLY A 17 8.03 -15.20 8.67
N GLN A 18 8.86 -16.17 8.33
CA GLN A 18 10.28 -16.17 8.67
C GLN A 18 11.08 -15.96 7.38
N ASN A 19 12.27 -15.35 7.48
CA ASN A 19 13.21 -15.39 6.37
C ASN A 19 13.88 -16.78 6.27
N ASP A 20 14.67 -17.01 5.23
CA ASP A 20 15.34 -18.30 4.97
C ASP A 20 16.36 -18.71 6.08
N GLU A 21 16.78 -17.75 6.92
CA GLU A 21 17.71 -17.96 8.03
C GLU A 21 17.01 -18.12 9.39
N GLY A 22 15.66 -18.16 9.42
CA GLY A 22 14.87 -18.32 10.65
C GLY A 22 14.80 -17.07 11.53
N GLY A 23 15.03 -15.89 10.95
CA GLY A 23 14.85 -14.58 11.54
C GLY A 23 13.52 -13.91 11.16
N ALA A 24 13.34 -12.66 11.60
CA ALA A 24 12.19 -11.83 11.26
C ALA A 24 12.02 -11.74 9.73
N PRO A 25 10.78 -11.63 9.23
CA PRO A 25 10.54 -11.53 7.79
C PRO A 25 11.25 -10.29 7.25
N VAL A 26 11.90 -10.41 6.09
CA VAL A 26 12.53 -9.27 5.44
C VAL A 26 11.43 -8.30 5.05
N THR A 27 11.43 -7.14 5.68
CA THR A 27 10.57 -6.00 5.32
C THR A 27 11.44 -4.92 4.68
N GLU A 28 10.83 -3.92 4.05
CA GLU A 28 11.56 -2.77 3.49
C GLU A 28 12.45 -2.07 4.54
N PHE A 29 12.11 -2.15 5.83
CA PHE A 29 12.91 -1.61 6.93
C PHE A 29 14.18 -2.40 7.25
N LEU A 30 14.23 -3.68 6.87
CA LEU A 30 15.36 -4.59 7.14
C LEU A 30 16.22 -4.84 5.90
N ALA A 31 15.83 -4.28 4.75
CA ALA A 31 16.59 -4.40 3.52
C ALA A 31 17.90 -3.60 3.62
N GLU A 32 19.01 -4.20 3.16
CA GLU A 32 20.32 -3.54 3.11
C GLU A 32 20.34 -2.35 2.14
N SER A 33 19.56 -2.47 1.05
CA SER A 33 19.32 -1.40 0.09
C SER A 33 17.89 -0.88 0.20
N ALA A 34 17.73 0.45 0.18
CA ALA A 34 16.43 1.07 0.03
C ALA A 34 15.80 0.68 -1.32
N GLY A 35 14.49 0.40 -1.32
CA GLY A 35 13.71 0.28 -2.55
C GLY A 35 13.63 1.61 -3.31
N PRO A 36 13.14 1.60 -4.56
CA PRO A 36 12.92 2.83 -5.33
C PRO A 36 11.97 3.75 -4.57
N LEU A 37 12.21 5.07 -4.66
CA LEU A 37 11.41 6.10 -3.96
C LEU A 37 9.95 6.14 -4.44
N SER A 38 9.67 5.53 -5.58
CA SER A 38 8.36 5.41 -6.20
C SER A 38 8.02 3.95 -6.46
N PRO A 39 6.80 3.48 -6.10
CA PRO A 39 6.36 2.13 -6.44
C PRO A 39 6.13 1.92 -7.95
N PHE A 40 6.13 3.00 -8.74
CA PHE A 40 5.96 2.97 -10.20
C PHE A 40 7.29 3.03 -10.97
N GLY A 41 8.41 2.93 -10.25
CA GLY A 41 9.75 3.12 -10.80
C GLY A 41 10.09 4.58 -11.08
N GLU A 42 11.29 4.79 -11.64
CA GLU A 42 11.86 6.12 -11.93
C GLU A 42 11.27 6.77 -13.20
N ASP A 43 10.55 6.00 -14.02
CA ASP A 43 9.96 6.48 -15.29
C ASP A 43 8.72 7.36 -15.07
N HIS A 44 8.18 7.40 -13.85
CA HIS A 44 6.96 8.13 -13.50
C HIS A 44 7.24 9.29 -12.56
N GLU A 45 7.10 10.50 -13.08
CA GLU A 45 7.11 11.71 -12.26
C GLU A 45 5.69 12.05 -11.80
N PHE A 46 5.56 12.34 -10.50
CA PHE A 46 4.30 12.76 -9.89
C PHE A 46 4.33 14.26 -9.57
N PRO A 47 3.20 14.97 -9.71
CA PRO A 47 1.88 14.46 -10.10
C PRO A 47 1.76 14.13 -11.59
N LEU A 48 0.96 13.11 -11.93
CA LEU A 48 0.68 12.77 -13.33
C LEU A 48 -0.17 13.87 -14.00
N PRO A 49 0.06 14.16 -15.29
CA PRO A 49 -0.80 15.06 -16.06
C PRO A 49 -2.25 14.58 -16.07
N PRO A 50 -3.25 15.49 -15.96
CA PRO A 50 -4.67 15.12 -15.93
C PRO A 50 -5.13 14.28 -17.13
N SER A 51 -4.54 14.48 -18.32
CA SER A 51 -4.83 13.69 -19.52
C SER A 51 -4.43 12.22 -19.43
N ARG A 52 -3.54 11.86 -18.50
CA ARG A 52 -3.13 10.47 -18.21
C ARG A 52 -3.95 9.82 -17.10
N LEU A 53 -4.73 10.61 -16.36
CA LEU A 53 -5.60 10.09 -15.31
C LEU A 53 -6.88 9.54 -15.92
N ARG A 54 -7.23 8.30 -15.57
CA ARG A 54 -8.55 7.71 -15.91
C ARG A 54 -9.63 8.08 -14.90
N TYR A 55 -9.32 8.94 -13.94
CA TYR A 55 -10.25 9.38 -12.92
C TYR A 55 -11.20 10.44 -13.49
N ALA A 56 -12.50 10.15 -13.45
CA ALA A 56 -13.56 11.12 -13.67
C ALA A 56 -14.28 11.34 -12.33
N HIS A 57 -14.27 12.57 -11.82
CA HIS A 57 -15.01 12.89 -10.61
C HIS A 57 -16.51 12.77 -10.88
N PRO A 58 -17.28 11.99 -10.09
CA PRO A 58 -18.73 11.93 -10.26
C PRO A 58 -19.34 13.32 -10.07
N THR A 59 -20.06 13.81 -11.08
CA THR A 59 -20.77 15.10 -11.01
C THR A 59 -22.27 14.96 -10.78
N ASP A 60 -22.76 13.71 -10.74
CA ASP A 60 -24.18 13.45 -10.52
C ASP A 60 -24.62 14.05 -9.19
N LYS A 61 -25.72 14.80 -9.26
CA LYS A 61 -26.41 15.36 -8.10
C LYS A 61 -27.61 14.46 -7.82
N PRO A 62 -27.48 13.41 -6.99
CA PRO A 62 -28.57 12.45 -6.76
C PRO A 62 -29.88 13.10 -6.32
N ASN A 63 -29.82 14.30 -5.71
CA ASN A 63 -30.97 15.05 -5.23
C ASN A 63 -31.63 15.98 -6.27
N ARG A 64 -31.33 15.86 -7.58
CA ARG A 64 -32.00 16.64 -8.65
C ARG A 64 -32.88 15.82 -9.60
N ALA A 65 -33.05 14.51 -9.35
CA ALA A 65 -33.85 13.60 -10.19
C ALA A 65 -35.38 13.84 -10.14
N GLY A 66 -35.84 15.03 -9.75
CA GLY A 66 -37.28 15.32 -9.57
C GLY A 66 -37.73 16.73 -9.92
N VAL A 67 -36.85 17.60 -10.43
CA VAL A 67 -37.30 18.89 -10.98
C VAL A 67 -37.54 18.72 -12.47
N MET A 68 -38.78 18.41 -12.84
CA MET A 68 -39.26 18.72 -14.18
C MET A 68 -39.06 20.22 -14.37
N ALA A 69 -38.12 20.61 -15.23
CA ALA A 69 -38.06 21.98 -15.71
C ALA A 69 -39.33 22.22 -16.52
N GLY A 70 -40.37 22.71 -15.85
CA GLY A 70 -41.57 23.22 -16.49
C GLY A 70 -41.21 24.52 -17.18
N GLU A 71 -41.25 24.49 -18.51
CA GLU A 71 -41.54 25.65 -19.36
C GLU A 71 -43.01 25.57 -19.79
#